data_AF-A0A1V1P271-F1
#
_entry.id   AF-A0A1V1P271-F1
#
_cell.length_a   1.000
_cell.length_b   1.000
_cell.length_c   1.000
_cell.angle_alpha   90.00
_cell.angle_beta   90.00
_cell.angle_gamma   90.00
#
_symmetry.space_group_name_H-M   'P 1'
#
loop_
_entity.id
_entity.type
_entity.pdbx_description
1 polymer ?
#
loop_
_entity_poly.entity_id
_entity_poly.type
_entity_poly.pdbx_seq_one_letter_code
_entity_poly.pdbx_strand_id
1 'polypeptide(L)'
;MPPSSEKLAENIEIDIAHESLMRVWKRLDKWVSDEAASAKRYIRLAETAALNQKNEANFITDPELSIAESWQKENAPNASWAERYHDGFDQTIGFINQSIAVRQEKRKRPKKMHETKIFFDLW
;
A
#
# COMPACT_ATOMS: atom_id res chain seq x y z
N MET A 1 -38.99 -2.65 -14.01
CA MET A 1 -38.82 -3.93 -14.73
C MET A 1 -40.07 -4.20 -15.52
N PRO A 2 -40.00 -4.47 -16.84
CA PRO A 2 -41.16 -4.96 -17.58
C PRO A 2 -41.39 -6.47 -17.28
N PRO A 3 -42.64 -6.97 -17.43
CA PRO A 3 -42.99 -8.36 -17.14
C PRO A 3 -42.43 -9.34 -18.18
N SER A 4 -42.01 -10.50 -17.70
CA SER A 4 -41.31 -11.57 -18.41
C SER A 4 -42.20 -12.38 -19.37
N SER A 5 -42.65 -11.80 -20.48
CA SER A 5 -43.23 -12.58 -21.59
C SER A 5 -42.97 -12.05 -23.00
N GLU A 6 -42.15 -11.01 -23.18
CA GLU A 6 -41.82 -10.51 -24.52
C GLU A 6 -40.52 -11.14 -25.07
N LYS A 7 -40.60 -11.64 -26.31
CA LYS A 7 -39.43 -12.04 -27.11
C LYS A 7 -38.53 -10.84 -27.30
N LEU A 8 -37.27 -10.95 -26.88
CA LEU A 8 -36.27 -9.90 -27.05
C LEU A 8 -36.03 -9.67 -28.56
N ALA A 9 -36.54 -8.57 -29.10
CA ALA A 9 -36.21 -8.13 -30.45
C ALA A 9 -34.80 -7.51 -30.47
N GLU A 10 -34.07 -7.62 -31.59
CA GLU A 10 -32.68 -7.15 -31.75
C GLU A 10 -32.46 -5.64 -31.52
N ASN A 11 -33.53 -4.85 -31.36
CA ASN A 11 -33.50 -3.39 -31.17
C ASN A 11 -34.13 -2.94 -29.85
N ILE A 12 -33.96 -3.71 -28.77
CA ILE A 12 -34.35 -3.25 -27.44
C ILE A 12 -33.25 -2.32 -26.93
N GLU A 13 -33.52 -1.01 -27.01
CA GLU A 13 -32.72 0.03 -26.38
C GLU A 13 -32.88 -0.12 -24.86
N ILE A 14 -31.87 -0.73 -24.22
CA ILE A 14 -31.84 -0.90 -22.77
C ILE A 14 -31.51 0.47 -22.16
N ASP A 15 -32.51 1.16 -21.59
CA ASP A 15 -32.30 2.42 -20.90
C ASP A 15 -31.66 2.20 -19.51
N ILE A 16 -30.32 2.14 -19.51
CA ILE A 16 -29.46 2.12 -18.31
C ILE A 16 -29.04 3.57 -17.93
N ALA A 17 -29.55 4.59 -18.64
CA ALA A 17 -28.73 5.75 -18.99
C ALA A 17 -28.53 6.78 -17.88
N HIS A 18 -29.49 7.09 -17.01
CA HIS A 18 -29.35 8.32 -16.20
C HIS A 18 -28.86 8.13 -14.77
N GLU A 19 -29.44 7.24 -13.98
CA GLU A 19 -29.04 7.13 -12.57
C GLU A 19 -27.99 6.04 -12.31
N SER A 20 -27.98 4.97 -13.10
CA SER A 20 -27.02 3.88 -12.96
C SER A 20 -25.67 4.25 -13.56
N LEU A 21 -25.62 4.87 -14.74
CA LEU A 21 -24.36 5.22 -15.40
C LEU A 21 -23.60 6.35 -14.70
N MET A 22 -24.29 7.42 -14.28
CA MET A 22 -23.67 8.54 -13.56
C MET A 22 -23.17 8.14 -12.16
N ARG A 23 -23.90 7.27 -11.44
CA ARG A 23 -23.45 6.75 -10.14
C ARG A 23 -22.30 5.76 -10.29
N VAL A 24 -22.34 4.89 -11.30
CA VAL A 24 -21.23 3.97 -11.63
C VAL A 24 -19.98 4.73 -12.02
N TRP A 25 -20.09 5.85 -12.75
CA TRP A 25 -18.95 6.68 -13.10
C TRP A 25 -18.26 7.29 -11.88
N LYS A 26 -19.00 7.80 -10.89
CA LYS A 26 -18.41 8.32 -9.65
C LYS A 26 -17.65 7.24 -8.88
N ARG A 27 -18.19 6.01 -8.86
CA ARG A 27 -17.52 4.87 -8.23
C ARG A 27 -16.26 4.47 -9.01
N LEU A 28 -16.34 4.44 -10.33
CA LEU A 28 -15.21 4.14 -11.21
C LEU A 28 -14.10 5.18 -11.06
N ASP A 29 -14.45 6.47 -11.05
CA ASP A 29 -13.51 7.57 -10.86
C ASP A 29 -12.75 7.45 -9.52
N LYS A 30 -13.50 7.12 -8.46
CA LYS A 30 -12.90 6.81 -7.17
C LYS A 30 -11.94 5.61 -7.26
N TRP A 31 -12.33 4.53 -7.91
CA TRP A 31 -11.48 3.35 -8.06
C TRP A 31 -10.21 3.62 -8.86
N VAL A 32 -10.32 4.40 -9.94
CA VAL A 32 -9.16 4.83 -10.74
C VAL A 32 -8.21 5.67 -9.90
N SER A 33 -8.75 6.59 -9.09
CA SER A 33 -7.96 7.40 -8.16
C SER A 33 -7.29 6.57 -7.08
N ASP A 34 -8.03 5.63 -6.47
CA ASP A 34 -7.52 4.74 -5.42
C ASP A 34 -6.40 3.81 -5.99
N GLU A 35 -6.60 3.26 -7.20
CA GLU A 35 -5.60 2.45 -7.91
C GLU A 35 -4.34 3.27 -8.23
N ALA A 36 -4.47 4.49 -8.76
CA ALA A 36 -3.33 5.35 -9.06
C ALA A 36 -2.53 5.69 -7.78
N ALA A 37 -3.22 5.95 -6.67
CA ALA A 37 -2.59 6.19 -5.38
C ALA A 37 -1.88 4.94 -4.83
N SER A 38 -2.47 3.75 -5.03
CA SER A 38 -1.88 2.46 -4.67
C SER A 38 -0.62 2.16 -5.49
N ALA A 39 -0.71 2.32 -6.81
CA ALA A 39 0.40 2.13 -7.74
C ALA A 39 1.58 3.06 -7.42
N LYS A 40 1.32 4.35 -7.18
CA LYS A 40 2.35 5.32 -6.82
C LYS A 40 3.08 4.94 -5.53
N ARG A 41 2.34 4.44 -4.53
CA ARG A 41 2.95 3.94 -3.28
C ARG A 41 3.82 2.73 -3.54
N TYR A 42 3.33 1.76 -4.31
CA TYR A 42 4.10 0.57 -4.65
C TYR A 42 5.41 0.91 -5.36
N ILE A 43 5.38 1.77 -6.39
CA ILE A 43 6.59 2.18 -7.13
C ILE A 43 7.64 2.75 -6.17
N ARG A 44 7.25 3.67 -5.29
CA ARG A 44 8.17 4.25 -4.30
C ARG A 44 8.77 3.22 -3.35
N LEU A 45 7.96 2.26 -2.89
CA LEU A 45 8.42 1.16 -2.04
C LEU A 45 9.40 0.26 -2.78
N ALA A 46 9.13 -0.04 -4.05
CA ALA A 46 9.98 -0.88 -4.88
C ALA A 46 11.32 -0.21 -5.20
N GLU A 47 11.31 1.08 -5.53
CA GLU A 47 12.53 1.87 -5.74
C GLU A 47 13.38 1.91 -4.46
N THR A 48 12.75 2.15 -3.30
CA THR A 48 13.46 2.18 -2.01
C THR A 48 14.02 0.81 -1.65
N ALA A 49 13.28 -0.27 -1.92
CA ALA A 49 13.75 -1.63 -1.72
C ALA A 49 14.98 -1.93 -2.61
N ALA A 50 14.95 -1.50 -3.88
CA ALA A 50 16.08 -1.65 -4.79
C ALA A 50 17.33 -0.88 -4.31
N LEU A 51 17.16 0.33 -3.77
CA LEU A 51 18.25 1.10 -3.16
C LEU A 51 18.77 0.43 -1.88
N ASN A 52 17.89 -0.10 -1.04
CA ASN A 52 18.30 -0.83 0.17
C ASN A 52 19.12 -2.07 -0.18
N GLN A 53 18.76 -2.80 -1.23
CA GLN A 53 19.54 -3.94 -1.72
C GLN A 53 20.96 -3.55 -2.14
N LYS A 54 21.16 -2.33 -2.63
CA LYS A 54 22.47 -1.75 -2.96
C LYS A 54 23.20 -1.15 -1.74
N ASN A 55 22.61 -1.23 -0.54
CA ASN A 55 23.06 -0.56 0.68
C ASN A 55 23.05 0.99 0.56
N GLU A 56 22.24 1.54 -0.34
CA GLU A 56 22.11 2.98 -0.58
C GLU A 56 20.92 3.60 0.17
N ALA A 57 20.03 2.77 0.73
CA ALA A 57 18.93 3.20 1.59
C ALA A 57 18.83 2.32 2.85
N ASN A 58 18.33 2.91 3.94
CA ASN A 58 18.02 2.18 5.17
C ASN A 58 16.62 1.53 5.11
N PHE A 59 16.34 0.63 6.05
CA PHE A 59 14.98 0.13 6.29
C PHE A 59 14.00 1.27 6.58
N ILE A 60 12.75 1.10 6.12
CA ILE A 60 11.68 2.07 6.37
C ILE A 60 11.39 2.09 7.86
N THR A 61 11.24 3.29 8.43
CA THR A 61 10.89 3.50 9.83
C THR A 61 9.51 4.12 9.97
N ASP A 62 8.97 4.13 11.20
CA ASP A 62 7.73 4.87 11.46
C ASP A 62 7.95 6.37 11.19
N PRO A 63 6.96 7.10 10.65
CA PRO A 63 5.58 6.67 10.38
C PRO A 63 5.38 5.96 9.02
N GLU A 64 6.35 6.04 8.10
CA GLU A 64 6.22 5.52 6.73
C GLU A 64 5.99 4.00 6.70
N LEU A 65 6.63 3.26 7.62
CA LEU A 65 6.45 1.82 7.75
C LEU A 65 5.01 1.45 8.11
N SER A 66 4.39 2.17 9.05
CA SER A 66 2.98 1.96 9.41
C SER A 66 2.04 2.25 8.24
N ILE A 67 2.36 3.24 7.40
CA ILE A 67 1.58 3.54 6.18
C ILE A 67 1.72 2.41 5.16
N ALA A 68 2.93 1.88 4.96
CA ALA A 68 3.19 0.76 4.06
C ALA A 68 2.46 -0.53 4.51
N GLU A 69 2.46 -0.82 5.80
CA GLU A 69 1.73 -1.95 6.39
C GLU A 69 0.22 -1.83 6.16
N SER A 70 -0.36 -0.66 6.47
CA SER A 70 -1.78 -0.42 6.24
C SER A 70 -2.13 -0.54 4.76
N TRP A 71 -1.30 0.04 3.88
CA TRP A 71 -1.49 -0.08 2.43
C TRP A 71 -1.48 -1.54 1.97
N GLN A 72 -0.52 -2.35 2.41
CA GLN A 72 -0.41 -3.77 2.03
C GLN A 72 -1.65 -4.55 2.51
N LYS A 73 -2.14 -4.27 3.73
CA LYS A 73 -3.31 -4.92 4.30
C LYS A 73 -4.61 -4.53 3.57
N GLU A 74 -4.77 -3.26 3.22
CA GLU A 74 -5.98 -2.74 2.59
C GLU A 74 -6.07 -3.08 1.10
N ASN A 75 -4.93 -3.07 0.39
CA ASN A 75 -4.90 -3.22 -1.06
C ASN A 75 -4.55 -4.64 -1.51
N ALA A 76 -3.98 -5.47 -0.63
CA ALA A 76 -3.58 -6.85 -0.89
C ALA A 76 -2.91 -7.04 -2.28
N PRO A 77 -1.84 -6.28 -2.57
CA PRO A 77 -1.19 -6.35 -3.87
C PRO A 77 -0.61 -7.76 -4.10
N ASN A 78 -0.65 -8.21 -5.35
CA ASN A 78 -0.03 -9.47 -5.79
C ASN A 78 0.98 -9.20 -6.91
N ALA A 79 1.80 -10.22 -7.24
CA ALA A 79 2.85 -10.11 -8.25
C ALA A 79 2.32 -9.62 -9.60
N SER A 80 1.22 -10.22 -10.11
CA SER A 80 0.64 -9.84 -11.40
C SER A 80 0.10 -8.40 -11.42
N TRP A 81 -0.42 -7.91 -10.29
CA TRP A 81 -0.83 -6.51 -10.15
C TRP A 81 0.38 -5.57 -10.20
N ALA A 82 1.44 -5.94 -9.48
CA ALA A 82 2.66 -5.17 -9.28
C ALA A 82 3.52 -5.03 -10.54
N GLU A 83 3.66 -6.11 -11.33
CA GLU A 83 4.38 -6.16 -12.60
C GLU A 83 3.88 -5.12 -13.62
N ARG A 84 2.64 -4.64 -13.49
CA ARG A 84 2.09 -3.58 -14.34
C ARG A 84 2.70 -2.21 -14.07
N TYR A 85 3.33 -2.02 -12.91
CA TYR A 85 3.82 -0.72 -12.44
C TYR A 85 5.33 -0.69 -12.19
N HIS A 86 5.88 -1.73 -11.57
CA HIS A 86 7.30 -1.85 -11.29
C HIS A 86 7.69 -3.30 -10.98
N ASP A 87 8.85 -3.73 -11.48
CA ASP A 87 9.38 -5.05 -11.20
C ASP A 87 9.79 -5.21 -9.73
N GLY A 88 10.04 -6.44 -9.31
CA GLY A 88 10.64 -6.70 -8.01
C GLY A 88 9.64 -6.73 -6.84
N PHE A 89 8.46 -7.29 -7.09
CA PHE A 89 7.41 -7.45 -6.08
C PHE A 89 7.93 -8.18 -4.83
N ASP A 90 8.57 -9.33 -4.99
CA ASP A 90 9.05 -10.14 -3.87
C ASP A 90 10.13 -9.42 -3.04
N GLN A 91 11.03 -8.69 -3.71
CA GLN A 91 12.03 -7.86 -3.05
C GLN A 91 11.38 -6.75 -2.24
N THR A 92 10.35 -6.10 -2.81
CA THR A 92 9.60 -5.02 -2.15
C THR A 92 8.87 -5.53 -0.91
N ILE A 93 8.14 -6.64 -1.02
CA ILE A 93 7.43 -7.25 0.11
C ILE A 93 8.42 -7.75 1.17
N GLY A 94 9.54 -8.36 0.75
CA GLY A 94 10.63 -8.77 1.63
C GLY A 94 11.21 -7.59 2.41
N PHE A 95 11.44 -6.46 1.75
CA PHE A 95 11.96 -5.24 2.36
C PHE A 95 11.01 -4.65 3.41
N ILE A 96 9.69 -4.63 3.13
CA ILE A 96 8.67 -4.20 4.11
C ILE A 96 8.70 -5.13 5.32
N ASN A 97 8.69 -6.45 5.11
CA ASN A 97 8.71 -7.44 6.20
C ASN A 97 9.97 -7.33 7.08
N GLN A 98 11.14 -7.13 6.46
CA GLN A 98 12.38 -6.90 7.19
C GLN A 98 12.34 -5.60 8.00
N SER A 99 11.79 -4.52 7.43
CA SER A 99 11.59 -3.25 8.14
C SER A 99 10.69 -3.43 9.37
N ILE A 100 9.63 -4.24 9.27
CA ILE A 100 8.76 -4.61 10.40
C ILE A 100 9.55 -5.37 11.47
N ALA A 101 10.34 -6.38 11.07
CA ALA A 101 11.15 -7.16 12.00
C ALA A 101 12.14 -6.27 12.76
N VAL A 102 12.85 -5.39 12.06
CA VAL A 102 13.79 -4.43 12.65
C VAL A 102 13.08 -3.50 13.66
N ARG A 103 11.88 -3.03 13.35
CA ARG A 103 11.08 -2.23 14.29
C ARG A 103 10.73 -3.03 15.55
N GLN A 104 10.32 -4.28 15.40
CA GLN A 104 9.99 -5.15 16.53
C GLN A 104 11.21 -5.41 17.43
N GLU A 105 12.37 -5.65 16.83
CA GLU A 105 13.62 -5.82 17.59
C GLU A 105 14.01 -4.55 18.37
N LYS A 106 13.91 -3.38 17.73
CA LYS A 106 14.17 -2.09 18.40
C LYS A 106 13.25 -1.87 19.61
N ARG A 107 11.98 -2.30 19.53
CA ARG A 107 11.01 -2.21 20.63
C ARG A 107 11.29 -3.19 21.76
N LYS A 108 11.87 -4.36 21.46
CA LYS A 108 12.25 -5.37 22.46
C LYS A 108 13.50 -5.01 23.24
N ARG A 109 14.38 -4.15 22.69
CA ARG A 109 15.56 -3.69 23.42
C ARG A 109 15.11 -2.77 24.56
N PRO A 110 15.42 -3.09 25.84
CA PRO A 110 15.16 -2.16 26.91
C PRO A 110 15.91 -0.86 26.62
N LYS A 111 15.24 0.29 26.77
CA LYS A 111 15.91 1.60 26.75
C LYS A 111 16.99 1.54 27.82
N LYS A 112 18.26 1.38 27.43
CA LYS A 112 19.38 1.61 28.34
C LYS A 112 19.31 3.08 28.70
N MET A 113 18.72 3.36 29.85
CA MET A 113 18.75 4.67 30.47
C MET A 113 20.23 4.96 30.69
N HIS A 114 20.75 5.96 29.97
CA HIS A 114 22.04 6.51 30.31
C HIS A 114 21.87 7.17 31.68
N GLU A 115 22.10 6.41 32.75
CA GLU A 115 22.59 6.96 34.00
C GLU A 115 23.96 7.53 33.68
N THR A 116 23.98 8.78 33.23
CA THR A 116 25.12 9.64 33.44
C THR A 116 25.24 9.73 34.96
N LYS A 117 26.07 8.87 35.55
CA LYS A 117 26.71 9.16 36.83
C LYS A 117 27.40 10.49 36.63
N ILE A 118 26.69 11.56 37.00
CA ILE A 118 27.29 12.83 37.36
C ILE A 118 28.23 12.48 38.50
N PHE A 119 29.49 12.29 38.11
CA PHE A 119 30.64 12.15 38.97
C PHE A 119 30.83 13.54 39.60
N PHE A 120 30.03 13.86 40.61
CA PHE A 120 30.19 15.05 41.43
C PHE A 120 30.40 14.62 42.87
N ASP A 121 31.51 13.91 43.07
CA ASP A 121 32.22 13.82 44.33
C ASP A 121 33.70 13.97 43.99
N LEU A 122 34.20 15.21 44.07
CA LEU A 122 35.59 15.61 44.37
C LEU A 122 35.75 17.14 44.19
N TRP A 123 35.16 17.92 45.10
CA TRP A 123 35.82 18.98 45.90
C TRP A 123 34.78 19.67 46.80
#